data_AF-A0A0A3IZY6-F1
#
_entry.id   AF-A0A0A3IZY6-F1
#
_cell.length_a   1.000
_cell.length_b   1.000
_cell.length_c   1.000
_cell.angle_alpha   90.00
_cell.angle_beta   90.00
_cell.angle_gamma   90.00
#
_symmetry.space_group_name_H-M   'P 1'
#
loop_
_entity.id
_entity.type
_entity.pdbx_description
1 polymer ?
#
loop_
_entity_poly.entity_id
_entity_poly.type
_entity_poly.pdbx_seq_one_letter_code
_entity_poly.pdbx_strand_id
1 'polypeptide(L)'
;MIKIELPKPDLVIYQRKQELKEGEVPITPINGFIDLHKITREKGGFFLFYNKENEVLFVGKARKLRQRIKKHFEDNVSPIKNHREEVYKIEVYEVEDPMEREIYETYAINLLRAKYNVDKVFYE
;
A
#
# COMPACT_ATOMS: atom_id res chain seq x y z
N MET A 1 -11.05 12.02 -24.43
CA MET A 1 -10.13 11.55 -23.38
C MET A 1 -10.96 11.25 -22.14
N ILE A 2 -10.84 10.05 -21.57
CA ILE A 2 -11.55 9.70 -20.33
C ILE A 2 -10.90 10.47 -19.17
N LYS A 3 -11.71 11.03 -18.25
CA LYS A 3 -11.21 11.67 -17.03
C LYS A 3 -11.44 10.72 -15.86
N ILE A 4 -10.35 10.32 -15.20
CA ILE A 4 -10.36 9.52 -13.97
C ILE A 4 -9.58 10.31 -12.94
N GLU A 5 -10.14 10.48 -11.74
CA GLU A 5 -9.49 11.13 -10.61
C GLU A 5 -9.20 10.09 -9.53
N LEU A 6 -8.01 10.13 -8.94
CA LEU A 6 -7.72 9.28 -7.78
C LEU A 6 -8.50 9.82 -6.57
N PRO A 7 -9.19 8.95 -5.81
CA PRO A 7 -9.83 9.36 -4.57
C PRO A 7 -8.78 9.84 -3.56
N LYS A 8 -9.22 10.44 -2.46
CA LYS A 8 -8.34 10.69 -1.30
C LYS A 8 -8.11 9.38 -0.55
N PRO A 9 -6.92 9.18 0.07
CA PRO A 9 -6.68 7.99 0.87
C PRO A 9 -7.56 7.99 2.11
N ASP A 10 -8.19 6.84 2.40
CA ASP A 10 -8.97 6.61 3.61
C ASP A 10 -8.06 6.45 4.83
N LEU A 11 -6.85 5.92 4.61
CA LEU A 11 -5.86 5.75 5.67
C LEU A 11 -4.45 5.93 5.11
N VAL A 12 -3.65 6.69 5.84
CA VAL A 12 -2.21 6.85 5.59
C VAL A 12 -1.44 6.33 6.79
N ILE A 13 -0.47 5.43 6.54
CA ILE A 13 0.38 4.85 7.56
C ILE A 13 1.83 5.18 7.24
N TYR A 14 2.53 5.74 8.22
CA TYR A 14 3.97 5.98 8.15
C TYR A 14 4.72 4.94 8.97
N GLN A 15 5.93 4.62 8.51
CA GLN A 15 6.88 3.87 9.30
C GLN A 15 7.24 4.69 10.54
N ARG A 16 7.12 4.10 11.74
CA ARG A 16 7.44 4.79 13.00
C ARG A 16 7.84 3.82 14.10
N LYS A 17 8.62 4.31 15.04
CA LYS A 17 8.90 3.60 16.30
C LYS A 17 7.74 3.79 17.27
N GLN A 18 7.48 2.80 18.10
CA GLN A 18 6.52 2.93 19.19
C GLN A 18 7.15 3.80 20.29
N GLU A 19 6.41 4.81 20.75
CA GLU A 19 6.72 5.53 21.98
C GLU A 19 6.06 4.76 23.13
N LEU A 20 6.85 4.01 23.90
CA LEU A 20 6.34 3.19 24.99
C LEU A 20 5.96 4.07 26.18
N LYS A 21 4.67 4.03 26.56
CA LYS A 21 4.19 4.60 27.82
C LYS A 21 4.17 3.53 28.92
N GLU A 22 4.25 3.96 30.16
CA GLU A 22 4.21 3.07 31.32
C GLU A 22 2.93 2.19 31.28
N GLY A 23 3.11 0.87 31.31
CA GLY A 23 2.02 -0.12 31.23
C GLY A 23 1.63 -0.57 29.81
N GLU A 24 2.21 -0.01 28.73
CA GLU A 24 1.94 -0.46 27.37
C GLU A 24 2.84 -1.65 26.96
N VAL A 25 2.25 -2.59 26.20
CA VAL A 25 2.98 -3.74 25.64
C VAL A 25 3.67 -3.33 24.32
N PRO A 26 4.94 -3.73 24.11
CA PRO A 26 5.63 -3.53 22.84
C PRO A 26 4.92 -4.22 21.68
N ILE A 27 4.68 -3.47 20.59
CA ILE A 27 4.12 -3.97 19.34
C ILE A 27 5.28 -4.42 18.44
N THR A 28 5.26 -5.69 18.04
CA THR A 28 6.22 -6.19 17.03
C THR A 28 5.97 -5.51 15.68
N PRO A 29 6.93 -4.74 15.15
CA PRO A 29 6.77 -4.06 13.88
C PRO A 29 6.86 -5.04 12.70
N ILE A 30 6.10 -4.78 11.64
CA ILE A 30 6.24 -5.44 10.35
C ILE A 30 6.95 -4.46 9.43
N ASN A 31 8.22 -4.71 9.11
CA ASN A 31 9.05 -3.81 8.30
C ASN A 31 9.04 -2.35 8.79
N GLY A 32 9.04 -2.15 10.12
CA GLY A 32 8.96 -0.83 10.77
C GLY A 32 7.55 -0.23 10.89
N PHE A 33 6.51 -0.93 10.43
CA PHE A 33 5.11 -0.52 10.60
C PHE A 33 4.46 -1.19 11.81
N ILE A 34 3.94 -0.38 12.74
CA ILE A 34 3.19 -0.84 13.93
C ILE A 34 1.67 -0.61 13.80
N ASP A 35 1.26 0.23 12.86
CA ASP A 35 -0.13 0.69 12.70
C ASP A 35 -0.92 -0.07 11.63
N LEU A 36 -0.39 -1.18 11.08
CA LEU A 36 -1.11 -2.01 10.10
C LEU A 36 -2.44 -2.57 10.65
N HIS A 37 -2.66 -2.52 11.95
CA HIS A 37 -3.91 -2.90 12.59
C HIS A 37 -5.07 -1.95 12.30
N LYS A 38 -4.78 -0.70 11.94
CA LYS A 38 -5.77 0.33 11.59
C LYS A 38 -6.43 0.08 10.23
N ILE A 39 -5.81 -0.74 9.37
CA ILE A 39 -6.38 -1.14 8.08
C ILE A 39 -7.58 -2.05 8.35
N THR A 40 -8.73 -1.73 7.75
CA THR A 40 -9.93 -2.55 7.84
C THR A 40 -9.68 -4.00 7.38
N ARG A 41 -10.41 -4.93 7.98
CA ARG A 41 -10.42 -6.35 7.60
C ARG A 41 -11.57 -6.70 6.67
N GLU A 42 -12.54 -5.79 6.52
CA GLU A 42 -13.85 -6.09 5.92
C GLU A 42 -13.90 -5.65 4.46
N LYS A 43 -13.32 -4.50 4.15
CA LYS A 43 -13.39 -3.92 2.81
C LYS A 43 -12.19 -4.24 1.96
N GLY A 44 -12.47 -4.34 0.66
CA GLY A 44 -11.45 -4.36 -0.38
C GLY A 44 -11.00 -2.95 -0.74
N GLY A 45 -10.01 -2.88 -1.63
CA GLY A 45 -9.58 -1.63 -2.21
C GLY A 45 -8.25 -1.77 -2.93
N PHE A 46 -7.53 -0.66 -3.01
CA PHE A 46 -6.14 -0.61 -3.47
C PHE A 46 -5.25 0.14 -2.48
N PHE A 47 -3.94 -0.01 -2.63
CA PHE A 47 -2.95 0.60 -1.76
C PHE A 47 -1.70 0.97 -2.55
N LEU A 48 -1.00 1.97 -2.04
CA LEU A 48 0.22 2.50 -2.63
C LEU A 48 1.34 2.46 -1.58
N PHE A 49 2.50 1.98 -2.00
CA PHE A 49 3.74 2.06 -1.23
C PHE A 49 4.60 3.19 -1.76
N TYR A 50 5.15 3.98 -0.83
CA TYR A 50 5.99 5.12 -1.15
C TYR A 50 7.31 5.05 -0.39
N ASN A 51 8.36 5.61 -0.99
CA ASN A 51 9.61 5.91 -0.30
C ASN A 51 9.56 7.24 0.49
N LYS A 52 10.69 7.66 1.04
CA LYS A 52 10.80 8.91 1.82
C LYS A 52 10.70 10.15 0.93
N GLU A 53 11.03 9.99 -0.34
CA GLU A 53 10.99 11.01 -1.39
C GLU A 53 9.57 11.20 -1.96
N ASN A 54 8.56 10.47 -1.43
CA ASN A 54 7.18 10.42 -1.92
C ASN A 54 7.03 9.87 -3.36
N GLU A 55 7.98 9.08 -3.84
CA GLU A 55 7.83 8.33 -5.09
C GLU A 55 7.03 7.06 -4.85
N VAL A 56 6.15 6.71 -5.80
CA VAL A 56 5.38 5.47 -5.74
C VAL A 56 6.26 4.29 -6.13
N LEU A 57 6.52 3.42 -5.16
CA LEU A 57 7.26 2.18 -5.35
C LEU A 57 6.38 1.09 -5.95
N PHE A 58 5.15 0.97 -5.47
CA PHE A 58 4.25 -0.11 -5.88
C PHE A 58 2.78 0.24 -5.64
N VAL A 59 1.90 -0.20 -6.53
CA VAL A 59 0.45 -0.18 -6.40
C VAL A 59 -0.07 -1.61 -6.42
N GLY A 60 -0.96 -1.94 -5.49
CA GLY A 60 -1.66 -3.21 -5.52
C GLY A 60 -3.10 -3.11 -5.06
N LYS A 61 -3.93 -4.07 -5.47
CA LYS A 61 -5.32 -4.22 -4.99
C LYS A 61 -5.56 -5.50 -4.21
N ALA A 62 -6.62 -5.49 -3.40
CA ALA A 62 -7.09 -6.69 -2.72
C ALA A 62 -8.57 -6.63 -2.31
N ARG A 63 -9.14 -7.81 -2.04
CA ARG A 63 -10.40 -7.94 -1.27
C ARG A 63 -10.17 -7.83 0.25
N LYS A 64 -8.96 -8.13 0.71
CA LYS A 64 -8.54 -8.06 2.11
C LYS A 64 -7.22 -7.28 2.20
N LEU A 65 -7.33 -5.96 2.30
CA LEU A 65 -6.20 -5.02 2.22
C LEU A 65 -5.11 -5.32 3.24
N ARG A 66 -5.48 -5.40 4.52
CA ARG A 66 -4.53 -5.66 5.61
C ARG A 66 -3.71 -6.93 5.40
N GLN A 67 -4.37 -8.03 5.01
CA GLN A 67 -3.69 -9.31 4.77
C GLN A 67 -2.77 -9.22 3.56
N ARG A 68 -3.20 -8.56 2.48
CA ARG A 68 -2.38 -8.41 1.27
C ARG A 68 -1.14 -7.57 1.53
N ILE A 69 -1.29 -6.42 2.19
CA ILE A 69 -0.18 -5.51 2.52
C ILE A 69 0.85 -6.25 3.38
N LYS A 70 0.41 -6.99 4.41
CA LYS A 70 1.33 -7.82 5.22
C LYS A 70 2.12 -8.82 4.37
N LYS A 71 1.45 -9.54 3.46
CA LYS A 71 2.12 -10.51 2.59
C LYS A 71 3.23 -9.89 1.74
N HIS A 72 3.05 -8.66 1.25
CA HIS A 72 4.11 -7.97 0.50
C HIS A 72 5.40 -7.75 1.30
N PHE A 73 5.33 -7.74 2.64
CA PHE A 73 6.48 -7.67 3.54
C PHE A 73 7.02 -9.03 4.01
N GLU A 74 6.26 -10.12 3.81
CA GLU A 74 6.56 -11.44 4.38
C GLU A 74 6.94 -12.49 3.31
N ASP A 75 6.39 -12.41 2.09
CA ASP A 75 6.54 -13.46 1.07
C ASP A 75 7.84 -13.34 0.23
N ASN A 76 8.07 -14.26 -0.71
CA ASN A 76 9.27 -14.22 -1.59
C ASN A 76 8.94 -13.91 -3.06
N VAL A 77 7.68 -13.56 -3.34
CA VAL A 77 7.13 -13.38 -4.70
C VAL A 77 6.64 -11.96 -4.94
N SER A 78 6.53 -11.14 -3.89
CA SER A 78 6.25 -9.71 -4.02
C SER A 78 7.25 -9.01 -4.94
N PRO A 79 6.80 -8.18 -5.90
CA PRO A 79 7.70 -7.39 -6.74
C PRO A 79 8.64 -6.48 -5.93
N ILE A 80 8.21 -6.02 -4.76
CA ILE A 80 9.01 -5.18 -3.86
C ILE A 80 9.92 -5.97 -2.91
N LYS A 81 10.05 -7.30 -3.04
CA LYS A 81 10.74 -8.14 -2.03
C LYS A 81 12.18 -7.72 -1.72
N ASN A 82 12.89 -7.20 -2.72
CA ASN A 82 14.28 -6.74 -2.61
C ASN A 82 14.39 -5.24 -2.29
N HIS A 83 13.25 -4.57 -2.06
CA HIS A 83 13.11 -3.12 -1.91
C HIS A 83 12.18 -2.76 -0.74
N ARG A 84 11.99 -3.67 0.22
CA ARG A 84 11.01 -3.50 1.31
C ARG A 84 11.42 -2.38 2.24
N GLU A 85 12.71 -2.24 2.46
CA GLU A 85 13.35 -1.22 3.27
C GLU A 85 13.17 0.20 2.71
N GLU A 86 12.89 0.33 1.40
CA GLU A 86 12.55 1.62 0.79
C GLU A 86 11.15 2.09 1.20
N VAL A 87 10.23 1.19 1.58
CA VAL A 87 8.85 1.54 1.91
C VAL A 87 8.78 2.30 3.23
N TYR A 88 8.37 3.57 3.14
CA TYR A 88 8.25 4.49 4.26
C TYR A 88 6.80 4.90 4.56
N LYS A 89 5.96 5.02 3.53
CA LYS A 89 4.56 5.42 3.64
C LYS A 89 3.67 4.44 2.88
N ILE A 90 2.52 4.12 3.46
CA ILE A 90 1.47 3.30 2.85
C ILE A 90 0.20 4.15 2.81
N GLU A 91 -0.38 4.30 1.63
CA GLU A 91 -1.72 4.86 1.47
C GLU A 91 -2.69 3.74 1.13
N VAL A 92 -3.87 3.77 1.74
CA VAL A 92 -4.92 2.78 1.59
C VAL A 92 -6.19 3.46 1.16
N TYR A 93 -6.84 2.86 0.16
CA TYR A 93 -8.06 3.35 -0.47
C TYR A 93 -9.08 2.22 -0.43
N GLU A 94 -10.18 2.41 0.28
CA GLU A 94 -11.28 1.46 0.39
C GLU A 94 -12.20 1.60 -0.84
N VAL A 95 -12.26 0.54 -1.63
CA VAL A 95 -13.11 0.49 -2.84
C VAL A 95 -13.71 -0.91 -2.89
N GLU A 96 -15.03 -1.01 -2.70
CA GLU A 96 -15.70 -2.31 -2.64
C GLU A 96 -15.91 -2.90 -4.04
N ASP A 97 -16.27 -2.05 -5.00
CA ASP A 97 -16.53 -2.49 -6.36
C ASP A 97 -15.26 -3.09 -7.01
N PRO A 98 -15.34 -4.32 -7.55
CA PRO A 98 -14.19 -4.98 -8.14
C PRO A 98 -13.71 -4.33 -9.45
N MET A 99 -14.62 -3.75 -10.24
CA MET A 99 -14.28 -3.07 -11.48
C MET A 99 -13.57 -1.75 -11.18
N GLU A 100 -14.08 -0.94 -10.24
CA GLU A 100 -13.43 0.30 -9.84
C GLU A 100 -12.02 0.05 -9.30
N ARG A 101 -11.83 -0.98 -8.46
CA ARG A 101 -10.49 -1.37 -8.00
C ARG A 101 -9.52 -1.71 -9.13
N GLU A 102 -10.02 -2.41 -10.16
CA GLU A 102 -9.23 -2.77 -11.33
C GLU A 102 -8.77 -1.51 -12.09
N ILE A 103 -9.71 -0.59 -12.28
CA ILE A 103 -9.49 0.69 -12.95
C ILE A 103 -8.48 1.52 -12.15
N TYR A 104 -8.69 1.69 -10.84
CA TYR A 104 -7.81 2.51 -10.01
C TYR A 104 -6.41 1.94 -9.87
N GLU A 105 -6.24 0.63 -9.71
CA GLU A 105 -4.91 0.00 -9.70
C GLU A 105 -4.17 0.31 -11.00
N THR A 106 -4.80 0.01 -12.15
CA THR A 106 -4.20 0.23 -13.47
C THR A 106 -3.89 1.70 -13.70
N TYR A 107 -4.83 2.58 -13.36
CA TYR A 107 -4.66 4.01 -13.55
C TYR A 107 -3.55 4.58 -12.65
N ALA A 108 -3.50 4.21 -11.38
CA ALA A 108 -2.48 4.68 -10.44
C ALA A 108 -1.08 4.19 -10.83
N ILE A 109 -0.93 2.94 -11.28
CA ILE A 109 0.36 2.42 -11.79
C ILE A 109 0.91 3.33 -12.88
N ASN A 110 0.05 3.69 -13.84
CA ASN A 110 0.47 4.41 -15.04
C ASN A 110 0.59 5.92 -14.84
N LEU A 111 -0.33 6.52 -14.09
CA LEU A 111 -0.31 7.94 -13.78
C LEU A 111 0.88 8.30 -12.90
N LEU A 112 1.16 7.49 -11.88
CA LEU A 112 2.20 7.76 -10.88
C LEU A 112 3.53 7.06 -11.19
N ARG A 113 3.60 6.29 -12.28
CA ARG A 113 4.78 5.55 -12.75
C ARG A 113 5.40 4.68 -11.66
N ALA A 114 4.60 3.78 -11.12
CA ALA A 114 4.99 2.94 -10.00
C ALA A 114 6.21 2.06 -10.32
N LYS A 115 7.31 2.30 -9.59
CA LYS A 115 8.66 1.83 -9.95
C LYS A 115 8.81 0.31 -10.07
N TYR A 116 8.13 -0.46 -9.21
CA TYR A 116 8.29 -1.91 -9.12
C TYR A 116 7.05 -2.69 -9.56
N ASN A 117 6.05 -2.04 -10.16
CA ASN A 117 4.98 -2.76 -10.83
C ASN A 117 5.53 -3.35 -12.13
N VAL A 118 5.31 -4.66 -12.34
CA VAL A 118 5.76 -5.39 -13.54
C VAL A 118 4.62 -5.76 -14.48
N ASP A 119 3.38 -5.60 -14.02
CA ASP A 119 2.17 -5.90 -14.78
C ASP A 119 1.36 -4.60 -14.91
N LYS A 120 0.58 -4.49 -15.99
CA LYS A 120 -0.28 -3.33 -16.32
C LYS A 120 0.48 -2.00 -16.45
N VAL A 121 1.72 -2.06 -16.92
CA VAL A 121 2.55 -0.89 -17.24
C VAL A 121 2.42 -0.57 -18.72
N PHE A 122 2.03 0.65 -19.06
CA PHE A 122 1.71 1.11 -20.42
C PHE A 122 2.39 2.44 -20.79
N TYR A 123 3.33 2.92 -19.97
CA TYR A 123 4.11 4.15 -20.22
C TYR A 123 5.55 3.89 -20.65
N GLU A 124 5.94 2.62 -20.79
CA GLU A 124 7.25 2.19 -21.27
C GLU A 124 7.33 2.21 -22.80
#